data_AF-E9EDT1-F1
#
_entry.id   AF-E9EDT1-F1
#
_cell.length_a   1.000
_cell.length_b   1.000
_cell.length_c   1.000
_cell.angle_alpha   90.00
_cell.angle_beta   90.00
_cell.angle_gamma   90.00
#
_symmetry.space_group_name_H-M   'P 1'
#
loop_
_entity.id
_entity.type
_entity.pdbx_description
1 polymer ?
#
loop_
_entity_poly.entity_id
_entity_poly.type
_entity_poly.pdbx_seq_one_letter_code
_entity_poly.pdbx_strand_id
1 'polypeptide(L)'
;MKPCQKQNNPDRKPRIREGLPESVNEAARLFVSIEESEQILAQLQQACVRNKQVLWSGISREVAQGWADKHHLQTLTTVMGPLMDIHDPRCPRRHKGHDAWSAYVHGASVLFAWYIAGGDIVTVLSQPPPQRFNPTGEAYYQTVEEPIITGKLCDRHAKILSEDVAKQLTGPLSSDAGTRHVNAEKTIKKNTAGLEKKENLRERRQVSQTKPVKKKKKKVRKSQKKGKEGKQKAQDKSN
;
A
#
# COMPACT_ATOMS: atom_id res chain seq x y z
N MET A 1 15.13 49.65 15.47
CA MET A 1 15.26 48.18 15.26
C MET A 1 14.73 47.48 16.51
N LYS A 2 13.63 46.72 16.39
CA LYS A 2 13.07 45.91 17.49
C LYS A 2 13.31 44.43 17.17
N PRO A 3 13.73 43.59 18.15
CA PRO A 3 14.02 42.20 17.88
C PRO A 3 12.73 41.40 17.69
N CYS A 4 12.71 40.59 16.64
CA CYS A 4 11.62 39.68 16.30
C CYS A 4 11.66 38.50 17.28
N GLN A 5 10.75 38.49 18.26
CA GLN A 5 10.61 37.34 19.16
C GLN A 5 9.95 36.18 18.41
N LYS A 6 10.73 35.11 18.15
CA LYS A 6 10.21 33.81 17.76
C LYS A 6 9.38 33.25 18.92
N GLN A 7 8.06 33.29 18.79
CA GLN A 7 7.18 32.55 19.67
C GLN A 7 7.33 31.05 19.40
N ASN A 8 8.11 30.38 20.25
CA ASN A 8 8.07 28.93 20.40
C ASN A 8 6.82 28.59 21.21
N ASN A 9 5.76 28.15 20.54
CA ASN A 9 4.56 27.65 21.20
C ASN A 9 4.56 26.10 21.12
N PRO A 10 4.78 25.38 22.25
CA PRO A 10 4.83 23.93 22.28
C PRO A 10 3.46 23.23 22.17
N ASP A 11 2.35 23.98 22.13
CA ASP A 11 0.98 23.44 22.16
C ASP A 11 0.23 23.48 20.82
N ARG A 12 0.93 23.40 19.68
CA ARG A 12 0.23 23.18 18.40
C ARG A 12 -0.32 21.75 18.34
N LYS A 13 -1.56 21.57 18.82
CA LYS A 13 -2.43 20.46 18.44
C LYS A 13 -2.39 20.28 16.91
N PRO A 14 -2.35 19.03 16.40
CA PRO A 14 -2.29 18.79 14.97
C PRO A 14 -3.49 19.45 14.29
N ARG A 15 -3.23 20.25 13.25
CA ARG A 15 -4.27 20.81 12.38
C ARG A 15 -4.88 19.66 11.56
N ILE A 16 -5.73 18.85 12.17
CA ILE A 16 -6.63 17.91 11.48
C ILE A 16 -8.03 18.55 11.40
N ARG A 17 -8.09 19.83 11.01
CA ARG A 17 -9.39 20.50 10.71
C ARG A 17 -9.70 20.51 9.22
N GLU A 18 -8.74 20.14 8.39
CA GLU A 18 -8.93 19.91 6.96
C GLU A 18 -9.11 18.40 6.76
N GLY A 19 -10.23 18.02 6.16
CA GLY A 19 -10.52 16.64 5.78
C GLY A 19 -9.44 16.05 4.86
N LEU A 20 -9.55 14.74 4.61
CA LEU A 20 -8.65 14.05 3.68
C LEU A 20 -8.71 14.76 2.30
N PRO A 21 -7.59 15.21 1.72
CA PRO A 21 -7.57 15.81 0.39
C PRO A 21 -8.19 14.87 -0.64
N GLU A 22 -8.92 15.40 -1.61
CA GLU A 22 -9.66 14.57 -2.58
C GLU A 22 -8.73 13.61 -3.33
N SER A 23 -7.54 14.05 -3.74
CA SER A 23 -6.51 13.23 -4.37
C SER A 23 -6.08 12.02 -3.53
N VAL A 24 -5.92 12.20 -2.21
CA VAL A 24 -5.53 11.13 -1.28
C VAL A 24 -6.72 10.21 -1.01
N ASN A 25 -7.92 10.78 -0.89
CA ASN A 25 -9.16 10.05 -0.72
C ASN A 25 -9.46 9.16 -1.92
N GLU A 26 -9.32 9.69 -3.15
CA GLU A 26 -9.44 8.94 -4.39
C GLU A 26 -8.40 7.81 -4.45
N ALA A 27 -7.14 8.09 -4.12
CA ALA A 27 -6.09 7.07 -4.08
C ALA A 27 -6.38 5.96 -3.06
N ALA A 28 -6.88 6.30 -1.87
CA ALA A 28 -7.25 5.31 -0.85
C ALA A 28 -8.47 4.49 -1.26
N ARG A 29 -9.49 5.11 -1.88
CA ARG A 29 -10.73 4.46 -2.34
C ARG A 29 -10.52 3.41 -3.43
N LEU A 30 -9.37 3.41 -4.11
CA LEU A 30 -8.98 2.32 -5.01
C LEU A 30 -8.76 0.99 -4.25
N PHE A 31 -8.56 1.05 -2.93
CA PHE A 31 -8.07 -0.06 -2.13
C PHE A 31 -8.93 -0.40 -0.91
N VAL A 32 -9.54 0.59 -0.28
CA VAL A 32 -10.30 0.45 0.98
C VAL A 32 -11.64 1.18 0.91
N SER A 33 -12.63 0.70 1.68
CA SER A 33 -13.92 1.39 1.81
C SER A 33 -13.82 2.68 2.63
N ILE A 34 -14.91 3.44 2.67
CA ILE A 34 -14.99 4.66 3.49
C ILE A 34 -14.86 4.30 4.97
N GLU A 35 -15.58 3.27 5.42
CA GLU A 35 -15.57 2.80 6.81
C GLU A 35 -14.18 2.28 7.23
N GLU A 36 -13.51 1.55 6.33
CA GLU A 36 -12.14 1.10 6.55
C GLU A 36 -11.18 2.28 6.65
N SER A 37 -11.34 3.29 5.78
CA SER A 37 -10.52 4.50 5.82
C SER A 37 -10.70 5.27 7.12
N GLU A 38 -11.93 5.43 7.59
CA GLU A 38 -12.24 6.06 8.88
C GLU A 38 -11.62 5.30 10.06
N GLN A 39 -11.72 3.97 10.05
CA GLN A 39 -11.12 3.13 11.08
C GLN A 39 -9.60 3.23 11.10
N ILE A 40 -8.97 3.20 9.93
CA ILE A 40 -7.52 3.37 9.78
C ILE A 40 -7.11 4.74 10.31
N LEU A 41 -7.78 5.82 9.87
CA LEU A 41 -7.46 7.18 10.30
C LEU A 41 -7.62 7.37 11.81
N ALA A 42 -8.66 6.80 12.42
CA ALA A 42 -8.84 6.82 13.87
C ALA A 42 -7.69 6.11 14.60
N GLN A 43 -7.27 4.94 14.10
CA GLN A 43 -6.12 4.19 14.64
C GLN A 43 -4.82 4.98 14.49
N LEU A 44 -4.57 5.61 13.32
CA LEU A 44 -3.40 6.46 13.10
C LEU A 44 -3.39 7.65 14.07
N GLN A 45 -4.54 8.30 14.26
CA GLN A 45 -4.68 9.42 15.19
C GLN A 45 -4.36 9.02 16.64
N GLN A 46 -4.72 7.79 17.03
CA GLN A 46 -4.50 7.30 18.39
C GLN A 46 -3.06 6.83 18.62
N ALA A 47 -2.44 6.13 17.66
CA ALA A 47 -1.20 5.38 17.87
C ALA A 47 0.04 5.97 17.21
N CYS A 48 -0.12 6.85 16.21
CA CYS A 48 1.00 7.39 15.42
C CYS A 48 1.65 8.57 16.16
N VAL A 49 2.88 8.36 16.64
CA VAL A 49 3.65 9.35 17.40
C VAL A 49 4.45 10.22 16.44
N ARG A 50 4.05 11.48 16.25
CA ARG A 50 4.67 12.44 15.31
C ARG A 50 6.21 12.35 15.24
N ASN A 51 6.76 12.38 14.02
CA ASN A 51 8.20 12.37 13.72
C ASN A 51 8.94 11.10 14.15
N LYS A 52 8.21 10.01 14.40
CA LYS A 52 8.78 8.69 14.69
C LYS A 52 8.41 7.65 13.65
N GLN A 53 8.23 8.06 12.40
CA GLN A 53 7.80 7.17 11.33
C GLN A 53 8.95 6.71 10.46
N VAL A 54 8.90 5.44 10.11
CA VAL A 54 9.83 4.83 9.19
C VAL A 54 9.09 4.12 8.06
N LEU A 55 9.48 4.46 6.84
CA LEU A 55 9.12 3.74 5.62
C LEU A 55 10.35 3.01 5.09
N TRP A 56 10.14 2.14 4.13
CA TRP A 56 11.23 1.40 3.55
C TRP A 56 10.97 0.98 2.11
N SER A 57 12.05 0.85 1.35
CA SER A 57 12.02 0.36 -0.03
C SER A 57 13.18 -0.60 -0.28
N GLY A 58 12.91 -1.69 -0.99
CA GLY A 58 13.91 -2.68 -1.36
C GLY A 58 14.45 -3.53 -0.20
N ILE A 59 13.93 -3.38 1.02
CA ILE A 59 14.29 -4.23 2.17
C ILE A 59 13.09 -5.03 2.64
N SER A 60 13.34 -6.18 3.27
CA SER A 60 12.25 -7.00 3.81
C SER A 60 11.59 -6.31 5.00
N ARG A 61 10.30 -6.61 5.21
CA ARG A 61 9.52 -6.06 6.32
C ARG A 61 10.17 -6.40 7.67
N GLU A 62 10.70 -7.60 7.83
CA GLU A 62 11.30 -8.07 9.09
C GLU A 62 12.55 -7.26 9.44
N VAL A 63 13.38 -6.95 8.43
CA VAL A 63 14.55 -6.10 8.60
C VAL A 63 14.15 -4.67 8.94
N ALA A 64 13.17 -4.11 8.21
CA ALA A 64 12.66 -2.77 8.47
C ALA A 64 12.06 -2.64 9.87
N GLN A 65 11.25 -3.62 10.29
CA GLN A 65 10.64 -3.66 11.61
C GLN A 65 11.69 -3.77 12.72
N GLY A 66 12.64 -4.71 12.59
CA GLY A 66 13.69 -4.88 13.60
C GLY A 66 14.58 -3.63 13.73
N TRP A 67 14.84 -2.92 12.63
CA TRP A 67 15.52 -1.63 12.66
C TRP A 67 14.66 -0.56 13.35
N ALA A 68 13.37 -0.47 13.01
CA ALA A 68 12.43 0.46 13.63
C ALA A 68 12.38 0.28 15.15
N ASP A 69 12.24 -0.96 15.61
CA ASP A 69 12.13 -1.30 17.03
C ASP A 69 13.40 -0.89 17.79
N LYS A 70 14.58 -1.17 17.22
CA LYS A 70 15.88 -0.79 17.80
C LYS A 70 16.06 0.74 17.90
N HIS A 71 15.47 1.48 16.97
CA HIS A 71 15.55 2.94 16.92
C HIS A 71 14.33 3.64 17.56
N HIS A 72 13.42 2.88 18.18
CA HIS A 72 12.18 3.39 18.76
C HIS A 72 11.30 4.19 17.77
N LEU A 73 11.28 3.73 16.52
CA LEU A 73 10.46 4.25 15.42
C LEU A 73 9.30 3.30 15.09
N GLN A 74 8.32 3.79 14.36
CA GLN A 74 7.07 3.11 14.06
C GLN A 74 6.93 2.88 12.56
N THR A 75 6.74 1.62 12.17
CA THR A 75 6.32 1.24 10.81
C THR A 75 4.80 1.34 10.68
N LEU A 76 4.27 1.21 9.45
CA LEU A 76 2.83 1.01 9.24
C LEU A 76 2.26 -0.12 10.11
N THR A 77 2.96 -1.26 10.21
CA THR A 77 2.51 -2.38 11.05
C THR A 77 2.41 -1.97 12.51
N THR A 78 3.44 -1.29 13.05
CA THR A 78 3.46 -0.84 14.44
C THR A 78 2.29 0.08 14.75
N VAL A 79 2.02 1.05 13.88
CA VAL A 79 0.94 2.03 14.11
C VAL A 79 -0.44 1.40 13.95
N MET A 80 -0.61 0.53 12.96
CA MET A 80 -1.87 -0.17 12.72
C MET A 80 -2.22 -1.16 13.83
N GLY A 81 -1.20 -1.73 14.48
CA GLY A 81 -1.31 -2.56 15.67
C GLY A 81 -2.45 -3.59 15.57
N PRO A 82 -3.55 -3.44 16.34
CA PRO A 82 -4.70 -4.34 16.30
C PRO A 82 -5.31 -4.59 14.92
N LEU A 83 -5.28 -3.61 14.02
CA LEU A 83 -5.82 -3.75 12.66
C LEU A 83 -4.94 -4.63 11.76
N MET A 84 -3.72 -4.95 12.19
CA MET A 84 -2.79 -5.84 11.49
C MET A 84 -2.35 -7.06 12.31
N ASP A 85 -2.80 -7.19 13.56
CA ASP A 85 -2.58 -8.38 14.39
C ASP A 85 -3.62 -9.46 14.08
N ILE A 86 -3.18 -10.58 13.51
CA ILE A 86 -4.07 -11.69 13.15
C ILE A 86 -4.81 -12.30 14.34
N HIS A 87 -4.31 -12.09 15.56
CA HIS A 87 -4.92 -12.59 16.78
C HIS A 87 -6.00 -11.64 17.35
N ASP A 88 -5.99 -10.37 16.93
CA ASP A 88 -6.99 -9.38 17.36
C ASP A 88 -8.29 -9.50 16.53
N PRO A 89 -9.48 -9.50 17.17
CA PRO A 89 -10.75 -9.52 16.47
C PRO A 89 -10.99 -8.35 15.52
N ARG A 90 -10.34 -7.20 15.74
CA ARG A 90 -10.45 -6.01 14.87
C ARG A 90 -9.69 -6.16 13.56
N CYS A 91 -8.80 -7.14 13.44
CA CYS A 91 -8.01 -7.36 12.24
C CYS A 91 -8.90 -7.92 11.12
N PRO A 92 -9.10 -7.18 10.02
CA PRO A 92 -10.00 -7.59 8.96
C PRO A 92 -9.45 -8.75 8.13
N ARG A 93 -8.17 -9.12 8.32
CA ARG A 93 -7.51 -10.21 7.60
C ARG A 93 -8.26 -11.54 7.71
N ARG A 94 -8.91 -11.82 8.84
CA ARG A 94 -9.68 -13.06 9.05
C ARG A 94 -10.86 -13.21 8.09
N HIS A 95 -11.38 -12.08 7.61
CA HIS A 95 -12.57 -12.01 6.76
C HIS A 95 -12.24 -11.62 5.32
N LYS A 96 -10.95 -11.44 5.00
CA LYS A 96 -10.47 -11.01 3.68
C LYS A 96 -9.68 -12.14 3.01
N GLY A 97 -9.94 -12.34 1.73
CA GLY A 97 -9.05 -13.13 0.87
C GLY A 97 -7.68 -12.45 0.72
N HIS A 98 -6.70 -13.18 0.21
CA HIS A 98 -5.32 -12.69 0.05
C HIS A 98 -5.25 -11.35 -0.70
N ASP A 99 -5.94 -11.24 -1.85
CA ASP A 99 -5.88 -10.04 -2.67
C ASP A 99 -6.60 -8.84 -2.03
N ALA A 100 -7.73 -9.10 -1.35
CA ALA A 100 -8.43 -8.08 -0.58
C ALA A 100 -7.63 -7.60 0.63
N TRP A 101 -6.82 -8.48 1.24
CA TRP A 101 -5.88 -8.11 2.30
C TRP A 101 -4.74 -7.24 1.75
N SER A 102 -4.15 -7.62 0.62
CA SER A 102 -3.12 -6.79 -0.04
C SER A 102 -3.66 -5.40 -0.40
N ALA A 103 -4.87 -5.31 -0.94
CA ALA A 103 -5.54 -4.03 -1.17
C ALA A 103 -5.71 -3.25 0.13
N TYR A 104 -6.22 -3.87 1.19
CA TYR A 104 -6.35 -3.22 2.50
C TYR A 104 -5.02 -2.63 3.01
N VAL A 105 -3.91 -3.37 2.89
CA VAL A 105 -2.59 -2.87 3.28
C VAL A 105 -2.13 -1.70 2.41
N HIS A 106 -2.40 -1.72 1.10
CA HIS A 106 -2.12 -0.59 0.21
C HIS A 106 -2.93 0.65 0.61
N GLY A 107 -4.24 0.52 0.84
CA GLY A 107 -5.06 1.65 1.31
C GLY A 107 -4.58 2.20 2.66
N ALA A 108 -4.22 1.33 3.59
CA ALA A 108 -3.63 1.74 4.87
C ALA A 108 -2.30 2.48 4.70
N SER A 109 -1.46 2.05 3.76
CA SER A 109 -0.20 2.71 3.42
C SER A 109 -0.42 4.11 2.82
N VAL A 110 -1.41 4.30 1.92
CA VAL A 110 -1.79 5.63 1.40
C VAL A 110 -2.16 6.57 2.55
N LEU A 111 -3.07 6.13 3.43
CA LEU A 111 -3.55 6.93 4.54
C LEU A 111 -2.44 7.23 5.56
N PHE A 112 -1.54 6.26 5.77
CA PHE A 112 -0.36 6.44 6.61
C PHE A 112 0.59 7.49 6.01
N ALA A 113 0.93 7.39 4.72
CA ALA A 113 1.78 8.35 4.03
C ALA A 113 1.24 9.79 4.15
N TRP A 114 -0.07 9.97 3.98
CA TRP A 114 -0.72 11.27 4.16
C TRP A 114 -0.67 11.76 5.61
N TYR A 115 -0.94 10.88 6.56
CA TYR A 115 -0.95 11.24 7.97
C TYR A 115 0.43 11.74 8.41
N ILE A 116 1.49 11.05 7.98
CA ILE A 116 2.88 11.37 8.36
C ILE A 116 3.43 12.57 7.59
N ALA A 117 2.89 12.88 6.39
CA ALA A 117 3.19 14.11 5.67
C ALA A 117 2.78 15.37 6.45
N GLY A 118 1.87 15.25 7.44
CA GLY A 118 1.56 16.31 8.39
C GLY A 118 2.60 16.52 9.50
N GLY A 119 3.63 15.67 9.55
CA GLY A 119 4.80 15.77 10.42
C GLY A 119 5.88 16.72 9.87
N ASP A 120 7.06 16.69 10.49
CA ASP A 120 8.20 17.50 10.07
C ASP A 120 9.25 16.65 9.35
N ILE A 121 9.40 15.39 9.78
CA ILE A 121 10.43 14.46 9.30
C ILE A 121 9.85 13.03 9.21
N VAL A 122 10.23 12.32 8.16
CA VAL A 122 10.00 10.88 7.97
C VAL A 122 11.32 10.20 7.61
N THR A 123 11.62 9.07 8.25
CA THR A 123 12.80 8.26 7.92
C THR A 123 12.45 7.24 6.84
N VAL A 124 13.32 7.06 5.85
CA VAL A 124 13.16 6.07 4.78
C VAL A 124 14.39 5.18 4.74
N LEU A 125 14.17 3.88 4.94
CA LEU A 125 15.21 2.87 4.82
C LEU A 125 15.33 2.41 3.38
N SER A 126 16.55 2.41 2.85
CA SER A 126 16.82 1.91 1.51
C SER A 126 17.91 0.84 1.51
N GLN A 127 18.02 0.12 0.39
CA GLN A 127 19.22 -0.67 0.12
C GLN A 127 20.46 0.25 0.05
N PRO A 128 21.66 -0.26 0.37
CA PRO A 128 22.88 0.50 0.16
C PRO A 128 23.13 0.76 -1.32
N PRO A 129 23.98 1.76 -1.66
CA PRO A 129 24.50 1.93 -3.01
C PRO A 129 25.10 0.63 -3.60
N PRO A 130 25.05 0.43 -4.92
CA PRO A 130 24.66 1.41 -5.95
C PRO A 130 23.15 1.54 -6.19
N GLN A 131 22.35 0.53 -5.82
CA GLN A 131 20.91 0.50 -6.11
C GLN A 131 20.09 0.70 -4.83
N ARG A 132 19.72 1.95 -4.53
CA ARG A 132 18.96 2.30 -3.32
C ARG A 132 17.47 2.02 -3.43
N PHE A 133 16.88 2.36 -4.57
CA PHE A 133 15.46 2.23 -4.87
C PHE A 133 15.24 1.33 -6.09
N ASN A 134 13.99 1.02 -6.44
CA ASN A 134 13.74 0.27 -7.68
C ASN A 134 14.17 1.14 -8.88
N PRO A 135 15.06 0.65 -9.77
CA PRO A 135 15.53 1.42 -10.91
C PRO A 135 14.42 1.78 -11.91
N THR A 136 13.31 1.03 -11.96
CA THR A 136 12.16 1.40 -12.81
C THR A 136 11.29 2.49 -12.19
N GLY A 137 11.47 2.77 -10.89
CA GLY A 137 10.62 3.70 -10.15
C GLY A 137 9.24 3.15 -9.79
N GLU A 138 8.97 1.88 -10.08
CA GLU A 138 7.64 1.27 -9.94
C GLU A 138 7.35 0.73 -8.53
N ALA A 139 8.31 0.84 -7.60
CA ALA A 139 8.05 0.46 -6.22
C ALA A 139 6.91 1.29 -5.64
N TYR A 140 6.08 0.67 -4.81
CA TYR A 140 4.92 1.32 -4.19
C TYR A 140 5.30 2.59 -3.42
N TYR A 141 6.44 2.55 -2.72
CA TYR A 141 7.02 3.72 -2.06
C TYR A 141 7.24 4.88 -3.03
N GLN A 142 7.81 4.63 -4.22
CA GLN A 142 8.16 5.67 -5.20
C GLN A 142 6.95 6.22 -5.97
N THR A 143 5.98 5.36 -6.28
CA THR A 143 4.81 5.72 -7.09
C THR A 143 3.67 6.32 -6.28
N VAL A 144 3.55 5.95 -5.00
CA VAL A 144 2.40 6.31 -4.16
C VAL A 144 2.83 7.05 -2.89
N GLU A 145 3.64 6.44 -2.02
CA GLU A 145 3.92 7.01 -0.69
C GLU A 145 4.77 8.30 -0.78
N GLU A 146 5.86 8.29 -1.54
CA GLU A 146 6.78 9.42 -1.68
C GLU A 146 6.11 10.67 -2.28
N PRO A 147 5.29 10.58 -3.35
CA PRO A 147 4.52 11.73 -3.84
C PRO A 147 3.56 12.33 -2.80
N ILE A 148 2.99 11.53 -1.91
CA ILE A 148 2.13 12.02 -0.82
C ILE A 148 2.99 12.77 0.22
N ILE A 149 4.12 12.17 0.64
CA ILE A 149 5.00 12.70 1.70
C ILE A 149 5.72 13.97 1.26
N THR A 150 6.10 14.05 -0.02
CA THR A 150 6.77 15.22 -0.59
C THR A 150 5.81 16.34 -0.98
N GLY A 151 4.50 16.15 -0.76
CA GLY A 151 3.47 17.14 -1.03
C GLY A 151 3.11 17.31 -2.51
N LYS A 152 3.44 16.34 -3.37
CA LYS A 152 2.99 16.35 -4.78
C LYS A 152 1.51 16.01 -4.93
N LEU A 153 0.98 15.21 -4.00
CA LEU A 153 -0.44 14.81 -3.99
C LEU A 153 -1.26 15.51 -2.90
N CYS A 154 -0.66 16.32 -2.02
CA CYS A 154 -1.38 17.13 -1.05
C CYS A 154 -0.53 18.32 -0.59
N ASP A 155 -1.13 19.40 -0.09
CA ASP A 155 -0.40 20.60 0.38
C ASP A 155 0.42 20.39 1.68
N ARG A 156 0.56 19.14 2.12
CA ARG A 156 1.36 18.75 3.30
C ARG A 156 2.64 18.06 2.82
N HIS A 157 3.75 18.36 3.49
CA HIS A 157 5.01 17.71 3.19
C HIS A 157 5.86 17.52 4.43
N ALA A 158 6.62 16.43 4.47
CA ALA A 158 7.63 16.15 5.47
C ALA A 158 9.01 15.99 4.82
N LYS A 159 10.06 16.33 5.57
CA LYS A 159 11.44 16.11 5.10
C LYS A 159 11.78 14.63 5.21
N ILE A 160 12.35 14.08 4.14
CA ILE A 160 12.78 12.68 4.11
C ILE A 160 14.24 12.59 4.59
N LEU A 161 14.47 11.76 5.60
CA LEU A 161 15.81 11.32 6.01
C LEU A 161 16.05 9.91 5.47
N SER A 162 16.97 9.78 4.53
CA SER A 162 17.32 8.48 3.94
C SER A 162 18.44 7.81 4.72
N GLU A 163 18.22 6.56 5.15
CA GLU A 163 19.17 5.77 5.92
C GLU A 163 19.55 4.45 5.20
N ASP A 164 20.84 4.12 5.23
CA ASP A 164 21.41 2.92 4.63
C ASP A 164 21.45 1.76 5.63
N VAL A 165 20.59 0.75 5.46
CA VAL A 165 20.51 -0.38 6.40
C VAL A 165 21.83 -1.16 6.49
N ALA A 166 22.59 -1.27 5.39
CA ALA A 166 23.83 -2.07 5.38
C ALA A 166 24.96 -1.48 6.22
N LYS A 167 25.00 -0.16 6.44
CA LYS A 167 26.02 0.46 7.31
C LYS A 167 25.81 0.14 8.79
N GLN A 168 24.60 -0.25 9.17
CA GLN A 168 24.20 -0.43 10.57
C GLN A 168 24.05 -1.89 11.00
N LEU A 169 24.00 -2.82 10.05
CA LEU A 169 24.13 -4.26 10.31
C LEU A 169 25.58 -4.69 10.56
N THR A 170 26.56 -3.84 10.21
CA THR A 170 27.99 -4.01 10.50
C THR A 170 28.41 -3.14 11.69
N GLY A 171 27.83 -3.37 12.88
CA GLY A 171 28.42 -2.88 14.13
C GLY A 171 29.64 -3.74 14.51
N PRO A 172 30.60 -3.24 15.31
CA PRO A 172 31.78 -4.02 15.69
C PRO A 172 31.33 -5.27 16.42
N LEU A 173 31.70 -6.42 15.86
CA LEU A 173 31.72 -7.70 16.56
C LEU A 173 32.58 -7.50 17.82
N SER A 174 31.92 -7.39 18.97
CA SER A 174 32.56 -7.71 20.24
C SER A 174 33.18 -9.09 20.05
N SER A 175 34.50 -9.18 20.12
CA SER A 175 35.19 -10.45 20.14
C SER A 175 34.69 -11.21 21.35
N ASP A 176 33.92 -12.26 21.14
CA ASP A 176 34.17 -13.55 21.78
C ASP A 176 33.23 -14.62 21.22
N ALA A 177 33.83 -15.80 21.02
CA ALA A 177 33.22 -17.10 20.74
C ALA A 177 32.61 -17.34 19.34
N GLY A 178 33.45 -17.93 18.46
CA GLY A 178 33.16 -19.28 17.96
C GLY A 178 32.35 -19.40 16.66
N THR A 179 33.08 -19.50 15.56
CA THR A 179 32.84 -20.40 14.41
C THR A 179 31.38 -20.66 14.00
N ARG A 180 30.91 -19.97 12.95
CA ARG A 180 30.14 -20.53 11.81
C ARG A 180 29.95 -19.45 10.73
N HIS A 181 31.04 -19.11 10.06
CA HIS A 181 31.04 -18.26 8.88
C HIS A 181 30.77 -19.13 7.64
N VAL A 182 29.51 -19.26 7.25
CA VAL A 182 29.03 -19.51 5.87
C VAL A 182 27.49 -19.63 5.96
N ASN A 183 26.72 -18.65 5.49
CA ASN A 183 25.36 -18.83 4.90
C ASN A 183 24.53 -17.55 4.66
N ALA A 184 24.99 -16.35 5.05
CA ALA A 184 24.21 -15.13 4.85
C ALA A 184 24.05 -14.73 3.36
N GLU A 185 25.13 -14.77 2.57
CA GLU A 185 25.09 -14.34 1.16
C GLU A 185 24.34 -15.31 0.22
N LYS A 186 24.31 -16.61 0.55
CA LYS A 186 23.56 -17.61 -0.24
C LYS A 186 22.04 -17.48 -0.05
N THR A 187 21.60 -16.98 1.09
CA THR A 187 20.17 -16.82 1.41
C THR A 187 19.57 -15.62 0.68
N ILE A 188 20.35 -14.53 0.51
CA ILE A 188 19.93 -13.36 -0.25
C ILE A 188 19.73 -13.73 -1.74
N LYS A 189 20.72 -14.38 -2.39
CA LYS A 189 20.61 -14.75 -3.81
C LYS A 189 19.50 -15.77 -4.10
N LYS A 190 19.18 -16.67 -3.17
CA LYS A 190 18.06 -17.63 -3.33
C LYS A 190 16.69 -16.97 -3.19
N ASN A 191 16.56 -15.95 -2.35
CA ASN A 191 15.29 -15.26 -2.14
C ASN A 191 14.95 -14.30 -3.29
N THR A 192 15.94 -13.66 -3.92
CA THR A 192 15.73 -12.80 -5.11
C THR A 192 15.25 -13.62 -6.32
N ALA A 193 15.89 -14.77 -6.60
CA ALA A 193 15.50 -15.64 -7.71
C ALA A 193 14.11 -16.31 -7.51
N GLY A 194 13.66 -16.45 -6.26
CA GLY A 194 12.35 -16.99 -5.91
C GLY A 194 11.20 -15.98 -6.04
N LEU A 195 11.49 -14.69 -5.80
CA LEU A 195 10.53 -13.59 -5.94
C LEU A 195 10.33 -13.21 -7.41
N GLU A 196 11.41 -13.09 -8.19
CA GLU A 196 11.32 -12.83 -9.64
C GLU A 196 10.53 -13.91 -10.37
N LYS A 197 10.68 -15.19 -10.01
CA LYS A 197 9.89 -16.28 -10.62
C LYS A 197 8.40 -16.24 -10.26
N LYS A 198 8.03 -15.76 -9.07
CA LYS A 198 6.62 -15.68 -8.64
C LYS A 198 5.91 -14.46 -9.22
N GLU A 199 6.64 -13.36 -9.42
CA GLU A 199 6.13 -12.14 -10.06
C GLU A 199 5.93 -12.34 -11.57
N ASN A 200 6.92 -12.92 -12.27
CA ASN A 200 6.81 -13.25 -13.70
C ASN A 200 5.69 -14.28 -14.00
N LEU A 201 5.39 -15.18 -13.06
CA LEU A 201 4.28 -16.15 -13.20
C LEU A 201 2.90 -15.50 -12.97
N ARG A 202 2.82 -14.44 -12.16
CA ARG A 202 1.59 -13.62 -11.98
C ARG A 202 1.35 -12.75 -13.20
N GLU A 203 2.38 -12.18 -13.81
CA GLU A 203 2.29 -11.33 -14.99
C GLU A 203 1.87 -12.13 -16.25
N ARG A 204 2.42 -13.34 -16.45
CA ARG A 204 1.98 -14.25 -17.53
C ARG A 204 0.53 -14.71 -17.42
N ARG A 205 -0.03 -14.75 -16.21
CA ARG A 205 -1.46 -15.05 -15.97
C ARG A 205 -2.38 -13.87 -16.28
N GLN A 206 -1.89 -12.63 -16.17
CA GLN A 206 -2.66 -11.45 -16.56
C GLN A 206 -2.69 -11.25 -18.08
N VAL A 207 -1.58 -11.48 -18.79
CA VAL A 207 -1.52 -11.36 -20.27
C VAL A 207 -2.35 -12.43 -20.99
N SER A 208 -2.63 -13.57 -20.36
CA SER A 208 -3.44 -14.63 -20.97
C SER A 208 -4.97 -14.39 -20.89
N GLN A 209 -5.42 -13.34 -20.20
CA GLN A 209 -6.84 -12.94 -20.16
C GLN A 209 -7.25 -11.92 -21.24
N THR A 210 -6.31 -11.42 -22.04
CA THR A 210 -6.61 -10.59 -23.23
C THR A 210 -6.32 -11.36 -24.52
N LYS A 211 -7.20 -12.31 -24.88
CA LYS A 211 -7.30 -12.80 -26.26
C LYS A 211 -8.65 -12.38 -26.85
N PRO A 212 -8.68 -11.85 -28.09
CA PRO A 212 -9.92 -11.38 -28.70
C PRO A 212 -10.86 -12.55 -28.99
N VAL A 213 -12.12 -12.41 -28.56
CA VAL A 213 -13.21 -13.32 -28.89
C VAL A 213 -13.37 -13.37 -30.41
N LYS A 214 -12.94 -14.47 -31.02
CA LYS A 214 -13.24 -14.79 -32.42
C LYS A 214 -14.76 -14.90 -32.58
N LYS A 215 -15.34 -14.01 -33.39
CA LYS A 215 -16.73 -14.07 -33.89
C LYS A 215 -17.00 -15.46 -34.49
N LYS A 216 -17.74 -16.32 -33.77
CA LYS A 216 -18.38 -17.51 -34.35
C LYS A 216 -19.59 -17.04 -35.16
N LYS A 217 -19.48 -17.08 -36.50
CA LYS A 217 -20.61 -17.02 -37.43
C LYS A 217 -21.59 -18.15 -37.08
N LYS A 218 -22.71 -17.81 -36.44
CA LYS A 218 -23.83 -18.72 -36.23
C LYS A 218 -24.68 -18.71 -37.50
N LYS A 219 -24.60 -19.81 -38.25
CA LYS A 219 -25.38 -20.12 -39.45
C LYS A 219 -26.86 -20.21 -39.04
N VAL A 220 -27.64 -19.17 -39.34
CA VAL A 220 -29.09 -19.16 -39.14
C VAL A 220 -29.70 -20.12 -40.16
N ARG A 221 -30.28 -21.23 -39.67
CA ARG A 221 -31.13 -22.12 -40.46
C ARG A 221 -32.45 -21.39 -40.72
N LYS A 222 -32.74 -21.24 -42.01
CA LYS A 222 -34.02 -20.79 -42.57
C LYS A 222 -35.06 -21.90 -42.31
N SER A 223 -36.08 -21.61 -41.51
CA SER A 223 -37.31 -22.39 -41.49
C SER A 223 -38.45 -21.42 -41.69
N GLN A 224 -38.79 -21.20 -42.97
CA GLN A 224 -40.03 -20.56 -43.39
C GLN A 224 -41.17 -21.54 -43.09
N LYS A 225 -42.04 -21.19 -42.14
CA LYS A 225 -43.42 -21.70 -42.08
C LYS A 225 -44.32 -20.50 -41.81
N LYS A 226 -44.83 -19.91 -42.90
CA LYS A 226 -45.98 -18.99 -42.92
C LYS A 226 -46.83 -19.37 -44.12
N GLY A 227 -47.76 -20.30 -43.90
CA GLY A 227 -49.02 -20.32 -44.62
C GLY A 227 -49.94 -19.32 -43.92
N LYS A 228 -50.32 -18.28 -44.66
CA LYS A 228 -51.42 -17.37 -44.34
C LYS A 228 -52.72 -18.03 -44.80
N GLU A 229 -53.79 -17.84 -44.04
CA GLU A 229 -55.22 -17.73 -44.42
C GLU A 229 -56.02 -18.18 -43.19
N GLY A 230 -57.01 -17.45 -42.67
CA GLY A 230 -57.60 -16.17 -43.03
C GLY A 230 -58.55 -15.72 -41.90
N LYS A 231 -59.07 -14.48 -42.02
CA LYS A 231 -60.43 -13.99 -41.70
C LYS A 231 -61.18 -14.58 -40.47
N GLN A 232 -61.92 -13.83 -39.65
CA GLN A 232 -62.38 -12.44 -39.58
C GLN A 232 -63.28 -12.38 -38.32
N LYS A 233 -63.39 -11.17 -37.70
CA LYS A 233 -64.54 -10.69 -36.90
C LYS A 233 -64.85 -11.45 -35.59
N ALA A 234 -65.54 -10.92 -34.60
CA ALA A 234 -65.84 -9.59 -34.05
C ALA A 234 -66.78 -9.89 -32.85
N GLN A 235 -66.75 -9.02 -31.83
CA GLN A 235 -67.83 -8.82 -30.83
C GLN A 235 -68.11 -9.98 -29.86
N ASP A 236 -68.70 -9.81 -28.67
CA ASP A 236 -68.97 -8.74 -27.70
C ASP A 236 -69.89 -9.43 -26.65
N LYS A 237 -69.91 -8.94 -25.40
CA LYS A 237 -70.93 -9.23 -24.35
C LYS A 237 -70.84 -10.61 -23.63
N SER A 238 -70.50 -10.61 -22.34
CA SER A 238 -71.45 -10.60 -21.20
C SER A 238 -72.38 -11.82 -21.19
N ASN A 239 -72.07 -12.82 -20.38
CA ASN A 239 -72.69 -13.08 -19.07
C ASN A 239 -71.93 -14.18 -18.34
#